data_AF-A0ABD5S5W4-F1
#
_entry.id   AF-A0ABD5S5W4-F1
#
_cell.length_a   1.000
_cell.length_b   1.000
_cell.length_c   1.000
_cell.angle_alpha   90.00
_cell.angle_beta   90.00
_cell.angle_gamma   90.00
#
_symmetry.space_group_name_H-M   'P 1'
#
loop_
_entity.id
_entity.type
_entity.pdbx_description
1 polymer ?
#
loop_
_entity_poly.entity_id
_entity_poly.type
_entity_poly.pdbx_seq_one_letter_code
_entity_poly.pdbx_strand_id
1 'polypeptide(L)'
;DRDIDLFVRFPPDLPREELEEYGLRVGRAVLPDGREEFAEHPYVTGAYDGFDVDLVPCYDVSGATEIRSAVDRTPFHNAYLDARLDDDLAGDVRVFKRFLKGIGAYGSDLRTEGFSGYLAELLVLEHGGVVPLLEAAAEWHPPVRFDPEDHRRARETAKPSRDEEVDVADRP
;
A
#
# COMPACT_ATOMS: atom_id res chain seq x y z
N ASP A 1 -4.67 -12.17 13.80
CA ASP A 1 -4.17 -12.57 12.48
C ASP A 1 -2.67 -12.41 12.52
N ARG A 2 -1.97 -13.45 12.08
CA ARG A 2 -0.51 -13.56 12.11
C ARG A 2 -0.07 -13.74 10.67
N ASP A 3 -0.30 -12.69 9.90
CA ASP A 3 -0.02 -12.66 8.46
C ASP A 3 1.35 -12.01 8.26
N ILE A 4 2.16 -12.58 7.37
CA ILE A 4 3.48 -12.07 6.98
C ILE A 4 3.51 -11.92 5.47
N ASP A 5 3.67 -10.69 5.01
CA ASP A 5 3.95 -10.40 3.59
C ASP A 5 5.47 -10.35 3.37
N LEU A 6 5.99 -11.27 2.55
CA LEU A 6 7.39 -11.28 2.12
C LEU A 6 7.51 -10.85 0.65
N PHE A 7 8.14 -9.69 0.43
CA PHE A 7 8.35 -9.15 -0.91
C PHE A 7 9.68 -9.62 -1.52
N VAL A 8 9.61 -10.37 -2.61
CA VAL A 8 10.79 -10.86 -3.34
C VAL A 8 11.12 -9.86 -4.45
N ARG A 9 12.19 -9.10 -4.25
CA ARG A 9 12.58 -7.99 -5.14
C ARG A 9 13.42 -8.47 -6.32
N PHE A 10 13.03 -8.10 -7.54
CA PHE A 10 13.72 -8.41 -8.79
C PHE A 10 14.18 -7.15 -9.54
N PRO A 11 15.26 -7.22 -10.35
CA PRO A 11 15.71 -6.09 -11.15
C PRO A 11 14.60 -5.51 -12.03
N PRO A 12 14.52 -4.17 -12.19
CA PRO A 12 13.44 -3.54 -12.93
C PRO A 12 13.50 -3.85 -14.43
N ASP A 13 14.63 -4.18 -15.01
CA ASP A 13 14.75 -4.55 -16.43
C ASP A 13 14.28 -5.98 -16.73
N LEU A 14 13.94 -6.77 -15.70
CA LEU A 14 13.39 -8.11 -15.87
C LEU A 14 12.01 -8.06 -16.55
N PRO A 15 11.73 -8.90 -17.57
CA PRO A 15 10.40 -9.01 -18.14
C PRO A 15 9.36 -9.48 -17.13
N ARG A 16 8.10 -9.04 -17.28
CA ARG A 16 7.03 -9.40 -16.36
C ARG A 16 6.81 -10.91 -16.27
N GLU A 17 6.86 -11.62 -17.39
CA GLU A 17 6.71 -13.09 -17.40
C GLU A 17 7.81 -13.78 -16.59
N GLU A 18 9.05 -13.29 -16.65
CA GLU A 18 10.17 -13.83 -15.88
C GLU A 18 10.06 -13.48 -14.39
N LEU A 19 9.57 -12.29 -14.03
CA LEU A 19 9.28 -11.93 -12.63
C LEU A 19 8.25 -12.88 -12.02
N GLU A 20 7.18 -13.20 -12.76
CA GLU A 20 6.16 -14.14 -12.32
C GLU A 20 6.73 -15.56 -12.19
N GLU A 21 7.46 -16.04 -13.20
CA GLU A 21 8.08 -17.37 -13.16
C GLU A 21 9.05 -17.51 -11.98
N TYR A 22 9.98 -16.56 -11.81
CA TYR A 22 10.99 -16.62 -10.77
C TYR A 22 10.38 -16.40 -9.39
N GLY A 23 9.41 -15.51 -9.26
CA GLY A 23 8.64 -15.28 -8.05
C GLY A 23 7.95 -16.55 -7.56
N LEU A 24 7.20 -17.22 -8.44
CA LEU A 24 6.54 -18.48 -8.12
C LEU A 24 7.54 -19.60 -7.80
N ARG A 25 8.67 -19.65 -8.52
CA ARG A 25 9.74 -20.62 -8.24
C ARG A 25 10.31 -20.45 -6.83
N VAL A 26 10.59 -19.21 -6.40
CA VAL A 26 11.03 -18.91 -5.03
C VAL A 26 9.93 -19.26 -4.03
N GLY A 27 8.69 -18.85 -4.31
CA GLY A 27 7.52 -19.13 -3.49
C GLY A 27 7.34 -20.61 -3.16
N ARG A 28 7.30 -21.47 -4.19
CA ARG A 28 7.17 -22.93 -4.05
C ARG A 28 8.36 -23.58 -3.33
N ALA A 29 9.56 -22.99 -3.44
CA ALA A 29 10.74 -23.50 -2.74
C ALA A 29 10.72 -23.20 -1.24
N VAL A 30 10.16 -22.05 -0.85
CA VAL A 30 10.05 -21.62 0.56
C VAL A 30 8.81 -22.22 1.23
N LEU A 31 7.70 -22.29 0.50
CA LEU A 31 6.41 -22.82 0.95
C LEU A 31 6.02 -24.03 0.06
N PRO A 32 6.59 -25.23 0.31
CA PRO A 32 6.36 -26.39 -0.56
C PRO A 32 4.91 -26.88 -0.57
N ASP A 33 4.19 -26.68 0.53
CA ASP A 33 2.75 -26.97 0.65
C ASP A 33 1.88 -25.73 0.37
N GLY A 34 2.50 -24.63 -0.06
CA GLY A 34 1.83 -23.40 -0.43
C GLY A 34 1.01 -23.55 -1.71
N ARG A 35 0.03 -22.66 -1.88
CA ARG A 35 -0.79 -22.55 -3.09
C ARG A 35 -0.50 -21.25 -3.81
N GLU A 36 -0.74 -21.25 -5.11
CA GLU A 36 -0.65 -20.05 -5.93
C GLU A 36 -1.97 -19.29 -5.87
N GLU A 37 -1.87 -18.00 -5.60
CA GLU A 37 -2.99 -17.07 -5.64
C GLU A 37 -2.69 -15.93 -6.60
N PHE A 38 -3.72 -15.17 -6.94
CA PHE A 38 -3.63 -14.08 -7.91
C PHE A 38 -4.21 -12.79 -7.34
N ALA A 39 -3.44 -11.72 -7.42
CA ALA A 39 -3.92 -10.36 -7.17
C ALA A 39 -3.76 -9.52 -8.46
N GLU A 40 -2.70 -8.73 -8.59
CA GLU A 40 -2.31 -8.12 -9.87
C GLU A 40 -1.47 -9.09 -10.73
N HIS A 41 -0.66 -9.91 -10.07
CA HIS A 41 0.14 -10.98 -10.63
C HIS A 41 0.18 -12.17 -9.65
N PRO A 42 0.63 -13.36 -10.10
CA PRO A 42 0.68 -14.55 -9.26
C PRO A 42 1.64 -14.38 -8.08
N TYR A 43 1.26 -14.94 -6.93
CA TYR A 43 2.10 -15.04 -5.73
C TYR A 43 1.83 -16.38 -5.04
N VAL A 44 2.70 -16.77 -4.09
CA VAL A 44 2.52 -18.01 -3.32
C VAL A 44 2.10 -17.67 -1.90
N THR A 45 1.03 -18.30 -1.42
CA THR A 45 0.55 -18.18 -0.04
C THR A 45 0.61 -19.56 0.65
N GLY A 46 0.91 -19.58 1.94
CA GLY A 46 0.96 -20.82 2.71
C GLY A 46 1.22 -20.58 4.19
N ALA A 47 1.33 -21.67 4.95
CA ALA A 47 1.64 -21.57 6.37
C ALA A 47 3.14 -21.87 6.63
N TYR A 48 3.77 -21.08 7.49
CA TYR A 48 5.14 -21.31 7.98
C TYR A 48 5.22 -21.02 9.47
N ASP A 49 5.64 -21.99 10.28
CA ASP A 49 5.76 -21.87 11.75
C ASP A 49 4.52 -21.25 12.46
N GLY A 50 3.32 -21.55 11.94
CA GLY A 50 2.05 -21.06 12.48
C GLY A 50 1.70 -19.62 12.10
N PHE A 51 2.37 -19.06 11.10
CA PHE A 51 2.02 -17.81 10.42
C PHE A 51 1.45 -18.11 9.03
N ASP A 52 0.47 -17.31 8.61
CA ASP A 52 0.05 -17.26 7.21
C ASP A 52 1.02 -16.33 6.47
N VAL A 53 1.65 -16.81 5.41
CA VAL A 53 2.75 -16.13 4.72
C VAL A 53 2.41 -15.96 3.24
N ASP A 54 2.51 -14.73 2.76
CA ASP A 54 2.36 -14.37 1.36
C ASP A 54 3.72 -13.97 0.77
N LEU A 55 4.20 -14.74 -0.22
CA LEU A 55 5.43 -14.52 -0.97
C LEU A 55 5.12 -13.82 -2.28
N VAL A 56 5.31 -12.50 -2.30
CA VAL A 56 4.86 -11.64 -3.39
C VAL A 56 6.07 -11.12 -4.17
N PRO A 57 6.23 -11.45 -5.47
CA PRO A 57 7.30 -10.87 -6.27
C PRO A 57 7.01 -9.40 -6.59
N CYS A 58 8.04 -8.56 -6.64
CA CYS A 58 7.91 -7.15 -7.04
C CYS A 58 9.20 -6.63 -7.66
N TYR A 59 9.14 -5.48 -8.32
CA TYR A 59 10.34 -4.84 -8.87
C TYR A 59 11.09 -4.03 -7.82
N ASP A 60 12.41 -4.09 -7.90
CA ASP A 60 13.35 -3.28 -7.15
C ASP A 60 13.59 -1.95 -7.88
N VAL A 61 12.63 -1.04 -7.80
CA VAL A 61 12.74 0.28 -8.43
C VAL A 61 13.40 1.29 -7.48
N SER A 62 14.17 2.23 -8.03
CA SER A 62 14.88 3.24 -7.23
C SER A 62 14.00 4.39 -6.75
N GLY A 63 12.93 4.71 -7.48
CA GLY A 63 12.02 5.80 -7.15
C GLY A 63 10.55 5.42 -7.32
N ALA A 64 9.68 6.09 -6.56
CA ALA A 64 8.24 5.90 -6.65
C ALA A 64 7.67 6.23 -8.05
N THR A 65 8.34 7.07 -8.83
CA THR A 65 7.96 7.38 -10.22
C THR A 65 8.24 6.25 -11.20
N GLU A 66 8.99 5.23 -10.79
CA GLU A 66 9.43 4.11 -11.64
C GLU A 66 8.64 2.82 -11.38
N ILE A 67 7.67 2.87 -10.46
CA ILE A 67 6.77 1.76 -10.11
C ILE A 67 6.08 1.20 -11.36
N ARG A 68 6.01 -0.13 -11.45
CA ARG A 68 5.41 -0.87 -12.57
C ARG A 68 4.18 -1.70 -12.19
N SER A 69 4.07 -2.07 -10.91
CA SER A 69 2.93 -2.77 -10.33
C SER A 69 2.48 -2.09 -9.03
N ALA A 70 1.25 -2.32 -8.61
CA ALA A 70 0.76 -1.82 -7.32
C ALA A 70 1.64 -2.27 -6.14
N VAL A 71 2.24 -3.47 -6.24
CA VAL A 71 3.06 -4.11 -5.20
C VAL A 71 4.41 -3.41 -5.04
N ASP A 72 4.97 -2.82 -6.10
CA ASP A 72 6.27 -2.12 -6.03
C ASP A 72 6.21 -0.88 -5.13
N ARG A 73 5.00 -0.39 -4.77
CA ARG A 73 4.80 0.67 -3.78
C ARG A 73 5.13 0.22 -2.36
N THR A 74 4.97 -1.06 -2.04
CA THR A 74 5.01 -1.54 -0.66
C THR A 74 6.35 -1.26 0.04
N PRO A 75 7.53 -1.48 -0.59
CA PRO A 75 8.79 -1.09 0.00
C PRO A 75 8.88 0.41 0.34
N PHE A 76 8.30 1.28 -0.49
CA PHE A 76 8.27 2.72 -0.22
C PHE A 76 7.29 3.09 0.89
N HIS A 77 6.11 2.44 0.94
CA HIS A 77 5.16 2.62 2.03
C HIS A 77 5.78 2.24 3.38
N ASN A 78 6.47 1.09 3.45
CA ASN A 78 7.16 0.63 4.65
C ASN A 78 8.24 1.64 5.05
N ALA A 79 9.12 2.02 4.11
CA ALA A 79 10.17 3.01 4.38
C ALA A 79 9.60 4.37 4.83
N TYR A 80 8.46 4.80 4.29
CA TYR A 80 7.81 6.05 4.67
C TYR A 80 7.35 6.04 6.13
N LEU A 81 6.70 4.95 6.55
CA LEU A 81 6.17 4.76 7.90
C LEU A 81 7.27 4.44 8.91
N ASP A 82 8.23 3.57 8.58
CA ASP A 82 9.36 3.20 9.45
C ASP A 82 10.20 4.43 9.84
N ALA A 83 10.30 5.43 8.96
CA ALA A 83 11.01 6.67 9.23
C ALA A 83 10.26 7.64 10.16
N ARG A 84 8.96 7.39 10.43
CA ARG A 84 8.06 8.37 11.07
C ARG A 84 7.28 7.82 12.28
N LEU A 85 7.04 6.52 12.33
CA LEU A 85 6.38 5.87 13.46
C LEU A 85 7.39 5.58 14.57
N ASP A 86 7.09 6.05 15.77
CA ASP A 86 7.75 5.59 17.00
C ASP A 86 6.93 4.45 17.66
N ASP A 87 7.45 3.92 18.77
CA ASP A 87 6.82 2.80 19.48
C ASP A 87 5.41 3.14 20.02
N ASP A 88 5.20 4.41 20.39
CA ASP A 88 3.92 4.91 20.93
C ASP A 88 2.88 4.98 19.80
N LEU A 89 3.21 5.62 18.67
CA LEU A 89 2.35 5.66 17.49
C LEU A 89 2.09 4.27 16.93
N ALA A 90 3.09 3.38 16.92
CA ALA A 90 2.89 1.97 16.53
C ALA A 90 1.91 1.26 17.48
N GLY A 91 1.90 1.61 18.76
CA GLY A 91 0.89 1.21 19.74
C GLY A 91 -0.51 1.65 19.33
N ASP A 92 -0.65 2.93 19.03
CA ASP A 92 -1.92 3.54 18.62
C ASP A 92 -2.45 2.98 17.30
N VAL A 93 -1.58 2.69 16.32
CA VAL A 93 -1.95 1.99 15.10
C VAL A 93 -2.62 0.64 15.42
N ARG A 94 -2.06 -0.14 16.35
CA ARG A 94 -2.64 -1.44 16.75
C ARG A 94 -4.01 -1.26 17.41
N VAL A 95 -4.17 -0.22 18.24
CA VAL A 95 -5.46 0.11 18.87
C VAL A 95 -6.48 0.51 17.81
N PHE A 96 -6.11 1.38 16.88
CA PHE A 96 -7.00 1.86 15.82
C PHE A 96 -7.43 0.73 14.88
N LYS A 97 -6.49 -0.13 14.44
CA LYS A 97 -6.82 -1.33 13.64
C LYS A 97 -7.79 -2.25 14.39
N ARG A 98 -7.62 -2.44 15.71
CA ARG A 98 -8.57 -3.22 16.53
C ARG A 98 -9.94 -2.54 16.65
N PHE A 99 -9.99 -1.23 16.80
CA PHE A 99 -11.24 -0.46 16.80
C PHE A 99 -11.99 -0.66 15.48
N LEU A 100 -11.31 -0.48 14.33
CA LEU A 100 -11.87 -0.70 13.00
C LEU A 100 -12.39 -2.13 12.82
N LYS A 101 -11.63 -3.15 13.27
CA LYS A 101 -12.10 -4.55 13.27
C LYS A 101 -13.37 -4.72 14.11
N GLY A 102 -13.40 -4.11 15.30
CA GLY A 102 -14.55 -4.20 16.22
C GLY A 102 -15.84 -3.62 15.65
N ILE A 103 -15.75 -2.59 14.80
CA ILE A 103 -16.90 -1.97 14.12
C ILE A 103 -17.15 -2.54 12.72
N GLY A 104 -16.36 -3.51 12.26
CA GLY A 104 -16.50 -4.13 10.94
C GLY A 104 -16.03 -3.25 9.77
N ALA A 105 -15.16 -2.27 10.03
CA ALA A 105 -14.65 -1.32 9.01
C ALA A 105 -13.17 -1.54 8.65
N TYR A 106 -12.56 -2.65 9.07
CA TYR A 106 -11.16 -2.97 8.76
C TYR A 106 -11.04 -3.96 7.59
N GLY A 107 -10.35 -3.55 6.54
CA GLY A 107 -10.15 -4.33 5.31
C GLY A 107 -10.62 -3.53 4.09
N SER A 108 -9.79 -3.47 3.05
CA SER A 108 -10.08 -2.77 1.80
C SER A 108 -10.56 -3.72 0.68
N ASP A 109 -10.92 -4.94 1.04
CA ASP A 109 -11.53 -5.89 0.09
C ASP A 109 -12.95 -5.46 -0.28
N LEU A 110 -13.45 -5.93 -1.43
CA LEU A 110 -14.78 -5.56 -1.95
C LEU A 110 -15.95 -5.98 -1.06
N ARG A 111 -15.75 -6.86 -0.08
CA ARG A 111 -16.80 -7.25 0.86
C ARG A 111 -16.85 -6.29 2.05
N THR A 112 -15.69 -5.83 2.54
CA THR A 112 -15.62 -4.91 3.67
C THR A 112 -15.77 -3.44 3.24
N GLU A 113 -15.17 -3.06 2.10
CA GLU A 113 -15.12 -1.68 1.58
C GLU A 113 -14.67 -0.65 2.64
N GLY A 114 -13.80 -1.07 3.56
CA GLY A 114 -13.36 -0.30 4.71
C GLY A 114 -11.93 0.25 4.58
N PHE A 115 -11.30 0.45 5.73
CA PHE A 115 -9.97 1.03 5.84
C PHE A 115 -8.88 -0.04 5.62
N SER A 116 -7.94 0.22 4.73
CA SER A 116 -6.74 -0.60 4.59
C SER A 116 -5.80 -0.42 5.79
N GLY A 117 -4.91 -1.39 6.00
CA GLY A 117 -3.87 -1.29 7.05
C GLY A 117 -3.01 -0.03 6.88
N TYR A 118 -2.56 0.22 5.65
CA TYR A 118 -1.74 1.38 5.33
C TYR A 118 -2.47 2.72 5.55
N LEU A 119 -3.76 2.82 5.17
CA LEU A 119 -4.55 4.02 5.44
C LEU A 119 -4.71 4.25 6.95
N ALA A 120 -4.92 3.19 7.73
CA ALA A 120 -5.01 3.30 9.18
C ALA A 120 -3.69 3.82 9.81
N GLU A 121 -2.55 3.39 9.29
CA GLU A 121 -1.23 3.87 9.71
C GLU A 121 -1.03 5.35 9.39
N LEU A 122 -1.36 5.76 8.16
CA LEU A 122 -1.27 7.17 7.75
C LEU A 122 -2.17 8.08 8.60
N LEU A 123 -3.39 7.66 8.91
CA LEU A 123 -4.32 8.45 9.70
C LEU A 123 -3.85 8.63 11.15
N VAL A 124 -3.32 7.57 11.78
CA VAL A 124 -2.77 7.69 13.13
C VAL A 124 -1.54 8.61 13.13
N LEU A 125 -0.68 8.48 12.12
CA LEU A 125 0.51 9.33 11.98
C LEU A 125 0.12 10.81 11.77
N GLU A 126 -0.80 11.10 10.85
CA GLU A 126 -1.27 12.45 10.53
C GLU A 126 -1.86 13.17 11.76
N HIS A 127 -2.62 12.43 12.59
CA HIS A 127 -3.28 12.99 13.76
C HIS A 127 -2.44 12.91 15.04
N GLY A 128 -1.27 12.27 15.01
CA GLY A 128 -0.40 12.12 16.18
C GLY A 128 -0.96 11.20 17.27
N GLY A 129 -1.75 10.18 16.89
CA GLY A 129 -2.28 9.18 17.82
C GLY A 129 -3.75 8.82 17.57
N VAL A 130 -4.22 7.76 18.24
CA VAL A 130 -5.57 7.22 18.03
C VAL A 130 -6.67 8.10 18.63
N VAL A 131 -6.42 8.73 19.78
CA VAL A 131 -7.43 9.59 20.43
C VAL A 131 -7.69 10.86 19.60
N PRO A 132 -6.67 11.66 19.22
CA PRO A 132 -6.89 12.83 18.36
C PRO A 132 -7.51 12.46 17.00
N LEU A 133 -7.14 11.30 16.44
CA LEU A 133 -7.76 10.79 15.21
C LEU A 133 -9.26 10.57 15.38
N LEU A 134 -9.70 9.88 16.44
CA LEU A 134 -11.13 9.60 16.65
C LEU A 134 -11.92 10.87 16.95
N GLU A 135 -11.35 11.81 17.71
CA GLU A 135 -11.96 13.12 17.97
C GLU A 135 -12.14 13.92 16.67
N ALA A 136 -11.13 13.93 15.80
CA ALA A 136 -11.23 14.60 14.50
C ALA A 136 -12.21 13.88 13.57
N ALA A 137 -12.20 12.54 13.54
CA ALA A 137 -13.05 11.73 12.69
C ALA A 137 -14.54 11.84 13.05
N ALA A 138 -14.87 12.08 14.31
CA ALA A 138 -16.25 12.35 14.76
C ALA A 138 -16.85 13.61 14.10
N GLU A 139 -16.00 14.56 13.70
CA GLU A 139 -16.39 15.83 13.08
C GLU A 139 -16.25 15.83 11.54
N TRP A 140 -15.86 14.70 10.93
CA TRP A 140 -15.66 14.61 9.49
C TRP A 140 -16.96 14.79 8.70
N HIS A 141 -16.91 15.68 7.70
CA HIS A 141 -17.97 15.89 6.72
C HIS A 141 -17.39 15.70 5.31
N PRO A 142 -17.81 14.69 4.55
CA PRO A 142 -17.27 14.44 3.22
C PRO A 142 -17.45 15.62 2.25
N PRO A 143 -16.47 15.89 1.36
CA PRO A 143 -15.20 15.18 1.25
C PRO A 143 -14.16 15.66 2.28
N VAL A 144 -13.50 14.71 2.94
CA VAL A 144 -12.29 14.95 3.75
C VAL A 144 -11.07 14.69 2.87
N ARG A 145 -10.02 15.51 2.99
CA ARG A 145 -8.80 15.40 2.17
C ARG A 145 -7.56 15.47 3.05
N PHE A 146 -6.62 14.57 2.78
CA PHE A 146 -5.30 14.53 3.40
C PHE A 146 -4.24 14.61 2.29
N ASP A 147 -3.22 15.45 2.49
CA ASP A 147 -2.05 15.60 1.63
C ASP A 147 -0.82 15.80 2.54
N PRO A 148 -0.34 14.73 3.23
CA PRO A 148 0.65 14.83 4.29
C PRO A 148 2.00 15.42 3.82
N GLU A 149 2.25 15.45 2.52
CA GLU A 149 3.49 15.95 1.92
C GLU A 149 3.24 17.19 1.02
N ASP A 150 2.06 17.83 1.14
CA ASP A 150 1.68 19.07 0.44
C ASP A 150 1.94 19.03 -1.09
N HIS A 151 1.82 17.85 -1.70
CA HIS A 151 2.17 17.64 -3.10
C HIS A 151 1.34 18.50 -4.06
N ARG A 152 0.13 18.89 -3.65
CA ARG A 152 -0.72 19.78 -4.44
C ARG A 152 -0.13 21.19 -4.59
N ARG A 153 0.42 21.76 -3.52
CA ARG A 153 1.04 23.10 -3.57
C ARG A 153 2.30 23.09 -4.44
N ALA A 154 3.08 22.01 -4.37
CA ALA A 154 4.27 21.85 -5.21
C ALA A 154 3.92 21.87 -6.71
N ARG A 155 2.83 21.21 -7.12
CA ARG A 155 2.34 21.20 -8.52
C ARG A 155 1.81 22.54 -9.00
N GLU A 156 1.20 23.36 -8.13
CA GLU A 156 0.73 24.71 -8.48
C GLU A 156 1.89 25.72 -8.64
N THR A 157 3.00 25.51 -7.93
CA THR A 157 4.22 26.33 -8.05
C THR A 157 5.14 25.90 -9.19
N ALA A 158 5.04 24.66 -9.66
CA ALA A 158 5.70 24.20 -10.87
C ALA A 158 4.94 24.78 -12.07
N LYS A 159 5.57 25.68 -12.84
CA LYS A 159 4.98 26.24 -14.07
C LYS A 159 4.44 25.09 -14.94
N PRO A 160 3.22 25.20 -15.50
CA PRO A 160 2.73 24.19 -16.42
C PRO A 160 3.71 24.07 -17.60
N SER A 161 4.20 22.85 -17.85
CA SER A 161 4.88 22.54 -19.10
C SER A 161 3.90 22.81 -20.22
N ARG A 162 4.29 23.69 -21.15
CA ARG A 162 3.56 23.94 -22.40
C ARG A 162 3.54 22.64 -23.19
N ASP A 163 2.48 21.85 -23.05
CA ASP A 163 2.05 20.80 -23.99
C ASP A 163 0.60 20.41 -23.68
N GLU A 164 -0.29 21.40 -23.63
CA GLU A 164 -1.76 21.20 -23.77
C GLU A 164 -2.34 22.38 -24.56
N GLU A 165 -1.97 22.49 -25.84
CA GLU A 165 -2.86 23.09 -26.85
C GLU A 165 -3.45 21.92 -27.63
N VAL A 166 -4.54 21.33 -27.11
CA VAL A 166 -5.43 20.51 -27.93
C VAL A 166 -6.43 21.45 -28.57
N ASP A 167 -6.20 21.67 -29.86
CA ASP A 167 -7.02 22.40 -30.80
C ASP A 167 -8.48 21.93 -30.74
N VAL A 168 -9.38 22.87 -30.41
CA VAL A 168 -10.81 22.70 -30.57
C VAL A 168 -11.13 22.92 -32.05
N ALA A 169 -10.96 21.88 -32.85
CA ALA A 169 -11.48 21.83 -34.20
C ALA A 169 -11.84 20.39 -34.59
N ASP A 170 -13.15 20.15 -34.58
CA ASP A 170 -13.93 19.57 -35.69
C ASP A 170 -14.88 18.46 -35.24
N ARG A 171 -16.17 18.80 -35.23
CA ARG A 171 -17.28 17.85 -35.20
C ARG A 171 -17.66 17.54 -36.65
N PRO A 172 -17.96 16.28 -36.94
CA PRO A 172 -19.32 15.97 -37.38
C PRO A 172 -20.09 15.09 -36.38
#